data_AF-A0A3M1J5D8-F1
#
_entry.id   AF-A0A3M1J5D8-F1
#
_cell.length_a   1.000
_cell.length_b   1.000
_cell.length_c   1.000
_cell.angle_alpha   90.00
_cell.angle_beta   90.00
_cell.angle_gamma   90.00
#
_symmetry.space_group_name_H-M   'P 1'
#
loop_
_entity.id
_entity.type
_entity.pdbx_description
1 polymer ?
#
loop_
_entity_poly.entity_id
_entity_poly.type
_entity_poly.pdbx_seq_one_letter_code
_entity_poly.pdbx_strand_id
1 'polypeptide(L)' 'MALSPALSLRDYLGIFKPRIAAMIALSAVGGAAVSPGPVSPAALMLTVAAVFLAAASAGAFNQWAESDLDAQMARTASRP' A
#
# COMPACT_ATOMS: atom_id res chain seq x y z
N MET A 1 -11.56 -28.59 -14.06
CA MET A 1 -11.38 -27.72 -12.88
C MET A 1 -9.90 -27.77 -12.54
N ALA A 2 -9.09 -26.88 -13.13
CA ALA A 2 -7.66 -26.84 -12.86
C ALA A 2 -7.46 -26.37 -11.41
N LEU A 3 -6.61 -27.06 -10.64
CA LEU A 3 -6.17 -26.60 -9.33
C LEU A 3 -5.52 -25.23 -9.52
N SER A 4 -6.15 -24.18 -8.99
CA SER A 4 -5.54 -22.86 -8.94
C SER A 4 -4.17 -23.01 -8.28
N PRO A 5 -3.09 -22.45 -8.85
CA PRO A 5 -1.78 -22.47 -8.19
C PRO A 5 -1.93 -21.88 -6.79
N ALA A 6 -1.26 -22.47 -5.80
CA ALA A 6 -1.27 -21.96 -4.44
C ALA A 6 -0.82 -20.49 -4.46
N LEU A 7 -1.62 -19.60 -3.89
CA LEU A 7 -1.30 -18.18 -3.77
C LEU A 7 0.06 -18.03 -3.08
N SER A 8 0.99 -17.35 -3.74
CA SER A 8 2.28 -17.08 -3.12
C SER A 8 2.16 -15.94 -2.11
N LEU A 9 3.08 -15.88 -1.14
CA LEU A 9 3.19 -14.74 -0.22
C LEU A 9 3.36 -13.41 -0.99
N ARG A 10 4.01 -13.46 -2.15
CA ARG A 10 4.22 -12.29 -3.02
C ARG A 10 2.91 -11.79 -3.61
N ASP A 11 2.00 -12.68 -3.98
CA ASP A 11 0.70 -12.31 -4.55
C ASP A 11 -0.17 -11.64 -3.47
N TYR A 12 -0.19 -12.20 -2.25
CA TYR A 12 -0.85 -11.60 -1.10
C TYR A 12 -0.30 -10.21 -0.76
N LEU A 13 1.03 -10.05 -0.72
CA LEU A 13 1.65 -8.75 -0.47
C LEU A 13 1.45 -7.76 -1.63
N GLY A 14 1.23 -8.25 -2.85
CA GLY A 14 0.94 -7.43 -4.02
C GLY A 14 -0.34 -6.60 -3.88
N ILE A 15 -1.33 -7.12 -3.16
CA ILE A 15 -2.62 -6.45 -2.92
C ILE A 15 -2.43 -5.11 -2.21
N PHE A 16 -1.47 -5.02 -1.29
CA PHE A 16 -1.14 -3.82 -0.53
C PHE A 16 -0.36 -2.76 -1.31
N LYS A 17 0.07 -3.06 -2.54
CA LYS A 17 0.88 -2.16 -3.39
C LYS A 17 2.07 -1.54 -2.62
N PRO A 18 2.94 -2.35 -1.97
CA PRO A 18 3.97 -1.88 -1.03
C PRO A 18 4.93 -0.86 -1.63
N ARG A 19 5.20 -0.93 -2.93
CA ARG A 19 6.02 0.06 -3.64
C ARG A 19 5.39 1.45 -3.62
N ILE A 20 4.08 1.54 -3.83
CA ILE A 20 3.34 2.82 -3.81
C ILE A 20 3.23 3.31 -2.35
N ALA A 21 2.90 2.42 -1.41
CA ALA A 21 2.84 2.77 0.00
C ALA A 21 4.17 3.32 0.53
N ALA A 22 5.31 2.75 0.12
CA ALA A 22 6.63 3.27 0.46
C ALA A 22 6.88 4.69 -0.09
N MET A 23 6.48 4.95 -1.35
CA MET A 23 6.57 6.29 -1.93
C MET A 23 5.70 7.31 -1.18
N ILE A 24 4.49 6.91 -0.77
CA ILE A 24 3.62 7.76 0.05
C ILE A 24 4.24 8.00 1.43
N ALA A 25 4.83 6.98 2.06
CA ALA A 25 5.47 7.09 3.37
C ALA A 25 6.66 8.07 3.38
N LEU A 26 7.36 8.28 2.25
CA LEU A 26 8.41 9.31 2.15
C LEU A 26 7.86 10.74 2.36
N SER A 27 6.58 10.99 2.07
CA SER A 27 5.97 12.28 2.36
C SER A 27 5.96 12.61 3.86
N ALA A 28 5.94 11.60 4.74
CA ALA A 28 6.06 11.79 6.18
C ALA A 28 7.41 12.40 6.58
N VAL A 29 8.49 12.02 5.89
CA VAL A 29 9.82 12.62 6.07
C VAL A 29 9.81 14.09 5.63
N GLY A 30 9.19 14.38 4.49
CA GLY A 30 9.01 15.76 4.02
C GLY A 30 8.21 16.60 5.03
N GLY A 31 7.12 16.05 5.57
CA GLY A 31 6.31 16.69 6.61
C GLY A 31 7.11 16.96 7.90
N ALA A 32 7.92 16.00 8.34
CA ALA A 32 8.79 16.18 9.50
C ALA A 32 9.87 17.24 9.26
N ALA A 33 10.42 17.32 8.04
CA ALA A 33 11.45 18.30 7.68
C ALA A 33 10.95 19.75 7.70
N VAL A 34 9.66 19.97 7.42
CA VAL A 34 9.03 21.32 7.47
C VAL A 34 8.30 21.61 8.78
N SER A 35 8.21 20.62 9.68
CA SER A 35 7.54 20.77 10.96
C SER A 35 8.28 21.80 11.83
N PRO A 36 7.57 22.71 12.52
CA PRO A 36 8.21 23.59 13.49
C PRO A 36 8.68 22.78 14.71
N GLY A 37 9.88 23.09 15.18
CA GLY A 37 10.47 22.47 16.37
C GLY A 37 11.13 21.10 16.11
N PRO A 38 11.77 20.53 17.14
CA PRO A 38 12.48 19.27 17.01
C PRO A 38 11.50 18.08 16.89
N VAL A 39 11.75 17.20 15.92
CA VAL A 39 11.06 15.91 15.79
C VAL A 39 11.94 14.82 16.38
N SER A 40 11.42 14.05 17.33
CA SER A 40 12.17 12.93 17.89
C SER A 40 12.29 11.80 16.86
N PRO A 41 13.41 11.06 16.82
CA PRO A 41 13.56 9.93 15.89
C PRO A 41 12.46 8.89 16.03
N ALA A 42 12.00 8.63 17.26
CA ALA A 42 10.89 7.71 17.53
C ALA A 42 9.58 8.19 16.89
N ALA A 43 9.25 9.48 17.01
CA ALA A 43 8.07 10.05 16.39
C ALA A 43 8.15 9.94 14.86
N LEU A 44 9.29 10.29 14.26
CA LEU A 44 9.49 10.17 12.81
C LEU A 44 9.31 8.72 12.33
N MET A 45 9.92 7.75 13.00
CA MET A 45 9.76 6.33 12.66
C MET A 45 8.30 5.88 12.74
N LEU A 46 7.60 6.27 13.81
CA LEU A 46 6.18 5.94 13.99
C LEU A 46 5.30 6.60 12.92
N THR A 47 5.56 7.86 12.56
CA THR A 47 4.81 8.57 11.52
C THR A 47 5.03 7.90 10.16
N VAL A 48 6.28 7.57 9.79
CA VAL A 48 6.58 6.88 8.54
C VAL A 48 5.89 5.50 8.50
N ALA A 49 5.97 4.73 9.58
CA ALA A 49 5.30 3.43 9.67
C ALA A 49 3.77 3.55 9.58
N ALA A 50 3.18 4.53 10.28
CA ALA A 50 1.74 4.77 10.25
C ALA A 50 1.25 5.16 8.85
N VAL A 51 1.97 6.04 8.15
CA VAL A 51 1.63 6.46 6.78
C VAL A 51 1.78 5.29 5.81
N PHE A 52 2.84 4.48 5.95
CA PHE A 52 3.01 3.28 5.13
C PHE A 52 1.83 2.31 5.31
N LEU A 53 1.48 2.00 6.56
CA LEU A 53 0.39 1.08 6.87
C LEU A 53 -0.95 1.61 6.37
N ALA A 54 -1.25 2.88 6.60
CA ALA A 54 -2.49 3.50 6.10
C ALA A 54 -2.59 3.46 4.57
N ALA A 55 -1.50 3.80 3.86
CA ALA A 55 -1.44 3.76 2.40
C ALA A 55 -1.57 2.33 1.85
N ALA A 56 -0.91 1.37 2.48
CA ALA A 56 -0.99 -0.04 2.12
C ALA A 56 -2.40 -0.60 2.31
N SER A 57 -3.04 -0.31 3.46
CA SER A 57 -4.42 -0.69 3.75
C SER A 57 -5.41 -0.08 2.75
N ALA A 58 -5.25 1.20 2.40
CA ALA A 58 -6.06 1.85 1.38
C ALA A 58 -5.86 1.20 0.00
N GLY A 59 -4.62 0.87 -0.37
CA GLY A 59 -4.31 0.18 -1.62
C GLY A 59 -4.94 -1.21 -1.73
N ALA A 60 -4.94 -1.97 -0.64
CA ALA A 60 -5.60 -3.26 -0.53
C ALA A 60 -7.12 -3.13 -0.59
N PHE A 61 -7.68 -2.19 0.18
CA PHE A 61 -9.11 -1.92 0.18
C PHE A 61 -9.61 -1.52 -1.21
N ASN A 62 -8.89 -0.65 -1.93
CA ASN A 62 -9.26 -0.27 -3.29
C ASN A 62 -9.26 -1.47 -4.25
N GLN A 63 -8.30 -2.39 -4.16
CA GLN A 63 -8.31 -3.59 -5.02
C GLN A 63 -9.46 -4.53 -4.68
N TRP A 64 -9.75 -4.70 -3.39
CA TRP A 64 -10.87 -5.53 -2.96
C TRP A 64 -12.22 -4.93 -3.37
N ALA A 65 -12.41 -3.62 -3.18
CA ALA A 65 -13.67 -2.94 -3.49
C ALA A 65 -13.94 -2.86 -5.00
N GLU A 66 -12.88 -2.78 -5.83
CA GLU A 66 -12.99 -2.70 -7.29
C GLU A 66 -12.92 -4.07 -7.98
N SER A 67 -12.81 -5.19 -7.26
CA SER A 67 -12.54 -6.51 -7.85
C SER A 67 -13.51 -6.89 -8.98
N ASP A 68 -14.80 -6.64 -8.79
CA ASP A 68 -15.85 -6.99 -9.74
C ASP A 68 -15.84 -6.08 -10.99
N LEU A 69 -15.41 -4.83 -10.81
CA LEU A 69 -15.28 -3.85 -11.90
C LEU A 69 -13.98 -4.06 -12.66
N ASP A 70 -12.89 -4.37 -11.96
CA ASP A 70 -11.58 -4.67 -12.54
C ASP A 70 -11.67 -5.89 -13.46
N ALA A 71 -12.43 -6.92 -13.08
CA ALA A 71 -12.69 -8.09 -13.92
C ALA A 71 -13.33 -7.75 -15.30
N GLN A 72 -14.01 -6.60 -15.42
CA GLN A 72 -14.67 -6.16 -16.64
C GLN A 72 -13.79 -5.20 -17.49
N MET A 73 -12.64 -4.78 -16.98
CA MET A 73 -11.77 -3.79 -17.61
C MET A 73 -10.54 -4.44 -18.26
N ALA A 74 -10.34 -4.22 -19.57
CA ALA A 74 -9.22 -4.82 -20.32
C ALA A 74 -7.82 -4.53 -19.71
N ARG A 75 -7.64 -3.37 -19.06
CA ARG A 75 -6.38 -2.98 -18.43
C ARG A 75 -6.15 -3.64 -17.07
N THR A 76 -7.21 -3.99 -16.33
CA THR A 76 -7.14 -4.34 -14.90
C THR A 76 -7.76 -5.70 -14.57
N ALA A 77 -8.29 -6.42 -15.56
CA ALA A 77 -8.87 -7.76 -15.41
C ALA A 77 -7.89 -8.82 -14.92
N SER A 78 -6.58 -8.54 -14.96
CA SER A 78 -5.51 -9.41 -14.45
C SER A 78 -4.89 -8.91 -13.15
N ARG A 79 -5.50 -7.91 -12.48
CA ARG A 79 -5.11 -7.58 -11.11
C ARG A 79 -5.35 -8.79 -10.19
N PRO A 80 -4.48 -8.99 -9.19
CA PRO A 80 -4.63 -10.08 -8.23
C PRO A 80 -5.89 -9.94 -7.37
#